data_AF-B9FEP5-F1
#
_entry.id   AF-B9FEP5-F1
#
_cell.length_a   1.000
_cell.length_b   1.000
_cell.length_c   1.000
_cell.angle_alpha   90.00
_cell.angle_beta   90.00
_cell.angle_gamma   90.00
#
_symmetry.space_group_name_H-M   'P 1'
#
loop_
_entity.id
_entity.type
_entity.pdbx_description
1 polymer ?
#
loop_
_entity_poly.entity_id
_entity_poly.type
_entity_poly.pdbx_seq_one_letter_code
_entity_poly.pdbx_strand_id
1 'polypeptide(L)'
;MIRSPHAANSLQLLLVFLLATTTLLTSAKDLAAPRRQEGHGRVVPSTATLAGCQSSCGDLTFVYPFGIGSGCFRSPDFELTCDSTTSPPRLLFHDGITQIAGSINIVSTEFMDTDNSVSTRFSHTISMRNASVVSWSLSPKLLEHSLDAFYLTLWGLRFSGCDFDVYWLNRPSINKATPNCTATCPKGESTGMVSPMQHCNGTGCCTIDFGAEINAYSSTIEFKFVRQAETNLESYHNRSLSWDTIYITDPASRGLSWKIPDQPDCASARKNQTSYACVSNKSICIDPDDVKQGYNCMCRNGYIGNPYILDGCSPNNEYNPLQRKMNCIRQCGNISVPFPFGLEEGCFATKGFYLNCTNSTSSTLLLEASQHQVTKHIRGQRDS
;
A
#
# COMPACT_ATOMS: atom_id res chain seq x y z
N MET A 1 -17.34 -84.24 -5.17
CA MET A 1 -15.88 -84.41 -5.01
C MET A 1 -15.19 -83.36 -5.86
N ILE A 2 -14.35 -82.57 -5.22
CA ILE A 2 -13.64 -81.36 -5.67
C ILE A 2 -12.45 -81.84 -6.57
N ARG A 3 -12.04 -81.27 -7.72
CA ARG A 3 -11.69 -79.86 -8.03
C ARG A 3 -11.54 -79.63 -9.56
N SER A 4 -11.69 -78.35 -9.91
CA SER A 4 -11.78 -77.63 -11.21
C SER A 4 -10.57 -77.69 -12.19
N PRO A 5 -10.76 -77.30 -13.48
CA PRO A 5 -9.72 -77.21 -14.51
C PRO A 5 -9.36 -75.75 -14.93
N HIS A 6 -8.49 -75.64 -15.98
CA HIS A 6 -8.07 -74.48 -16.80
C HIS A 6 -6.75 -73.79 -16.40
N ALA A 7 -5.94 -73.23 -17.30
CA ALA A 7 -5.72 -73.24 -18.76
C ALA A 7 -4.47 -72.34 -19.01
N ALA A 8 -3.96 -72.30 -20.25
CA ALA A 8 -2.71 -71.68 -20.69
C ALA A 8 -2.71 -70.13 -20.90
N ASN A 9 -1.49 -69.58 -21.13
CA ASN A 9 -1.06 -68.45 -22.01
C ASN A 9 -0.55 -67.07 -21.48
N SER A 10 0.70 -66.75 -21.94
CA SER A 10 1.34 -65.46 -22.39
C SER A 10 1.36 -64.21 -21.48
N LEU A 11 2.40 -63.35 -21.39
CA LEU A 11 3.20 -62.68 -22.44
C LEU A 11 4.40 -61.86 -21.83
N GLN A 12 5.62 -62.00 -22.40
CA GLN A 12 6.72 -61.01 -22.67
C GLN A 12 7.33 -60.09 -21.56
N LEU A 13 8.63 -59.67 -21.54
CA LEU A 13 9.87 -60.01 -22.23
C LEU A 13 11.06 -59.27 -21.51
N LEU A 14 12.14 -60.00 -21.23
CA LEU A 14 13.56 -59.59 -21.07
C LEU A 14 14.03 -58.51 -20.04
N LEU A 15 14.75 -58.97 -19.01
CA LEU A 15 15.76 -58.21 -18.25
C LEU A 15 17.01 -59.10 -18.07
N VAL A 16 18.15 -58.72 -18.65
CA VAL A 16 19.43 -59.44 -18.53
C VAL A 16 20.56 -58.46 -18.22
N PHE A 17 21.05 -58.60 -16.98
CA PHE A 17 22.42 -58.53 -16.47
C PHE A 17 23.23 -57.21 -16.43
N LEU A 18 23.62 -56.92 -15.18
CA LEU A 18 24.76 -56.12 -14.73
C LEU A 18 26.09 -56.62 -15.30
N LEU A 19 27.05 -55.69 -15.52
CA LEU A 19 28.48 -55.88 -15.18
C LEU A 19 29.15 -54.50 -14.97
N ALA A 20 30.04 -54.46 -13.99
CA ALA A 20 30.72 -53.29 -13.43
C ALA A 20 31.88 -52.77 -14.30
N THR A 21 32.24 -51.48 -14.16
CA THR A 21 33.63 -50.98 -14.23
C THR A 21 33.77 -49.59 -13.59
N THR A 22 34.97 -49.37 -13.04
CA THR A 22 35.48 -48.26 -12.23
C THR A 22 35.93 -47.03 -13.04
N THR A 23 36.01 -45.89 -12.36
CA THR A 23 36.39 -44.53 -12.79
C THR A 23 37.86 -44.34 -13.20
N LEU A 24 38.13 -43.43 -14.16
CA LEU A 24 39.17 -42.36 -14.09
C LEU A 24 39.20 -41.44 -15.36
N LEU A 25 38.81 -40.17 -15.12
CA LEU A 25 39.26 -38.86 -15.67
C LEU A 25 39.78 -38.74 -17.13
N THR A 26 39.08 -37.94 -17.95
CA THR A 26 39.71 -36.93 -18.84
C THR A 26 38.82 -35.68 -19.00
N SER A 27 39.51 -34.55 -19.14
CA SER A 27 39.05 -33.16 -19.09
C SER A 27 38.11 -32.74 -20.24
N ALA A 28 37.01 -32.08 -19.90
CA ALA A 28 36.30 -31.16 -20.80
C ALA A 28 36.46 -29.73 -20.26
N LYS A 29 37.00 -28.85 -21.09
CA LYS A 29 37.10 -27.40 -20.86
C LYS A 29 35.71 -26.80 -21.05
N ASP A 30 35.04 -26.44 -19.98
CA ASP A 30 33.92 -25.50 -20.05
C ASP A 30 34.45 -24.07 -19.94
N LEU A 31 34.09 -23.24 -20.93
CA LEU A 31 34.23 -21.80 -20.88
C LEU A 31 33.42 -21.29 -19.68
N ALA A 32 34.09 -21.09 -18.55
CA ALA A 32 33.53 -20.37 -17.43
C ALA A 32 33.28 -18.92 -17.84
N ALA A 33 32.01 -18.58 -18.07
CA ALA A 33 31.56 -17.19 -18.00
C ALA A 33 31.99 -16.63 -16.63
N PRO A 34 32.45 -15.37 -16.55
CA PRO A 34 32.97 -14.83 -15.31
C PRO A 34 31.83 -14.83 -14.28
N ARG A 35 32.03 -15.56 -13.17
CA ARG A 35 31.27 -15.35 -11.94
C ARG A 35 31.39 -13.86 -11.61
N ARG A 36 30.33 -13.09 -11.85
CA ARG A 36 30.16 -11.83 -11.15
C ARG A 36 30.05 -12.19 -9.68
N GLN A 37 31.09 -11.85 -8.92
CA GLN A 37 30.96 -11.69 -7.49
C GLN A 37 29.85 -10.65 -7.28
N GLU A 38 28.69 -11.06 -6.77
CA GLU A 38 27.76 -10.15 -6.11
C GLU A 38 28.37 -9.77 -4.75
N GLY A 39 29.40 -8.93 -4.83
CA GLY A 39 29.80 -8.03 -3.75
C GLY A 39 29.25 -6.65 -4.07
N HIS A 40 27.94 -6.51 -4.27
CA HIS A 40 27.32 -5.19 -4.34
C HIS A 40 27.12 -4.69 -2.91
N GLY A 41 28.12 -3.96 -2.40
CA GLY A 41 27.84 -2.99 -1.34
C GLY A 41 26.66 -2.13 -1.80
N ARG A 42 25.58 -2.12 -1.02
CA ARG A 42 24.36 -1.37 -1.33
C ARG A 42 24.77 0.09 -1.58
N VAL A 43 24.58 0.59 -2.81
CA VAL A 43 24.91 1.97 -3.14
C VAL A 43 24.07 2.87 -2.24
N VAL A 44 24.73 3.76 -1.50
CA VAL A 44 24.03 4.70 -0.62
C VAL A 44 23.19 5.64 -1.50
N PRO A 45 21.87 5.67 -1.33
CA PRO A 45 21.00 6.50 -2.15
C PRO A 45 21.32 7.97 -1.94
N SER A 46 21.52 8.70 -3.03
CA SER A 46 21.76 10.14 -3.09
C SER A 46 20.93 10.75 -4.22
N THR A 47 20.80 12.07 -4.25
CA THR A 47 20.14 12.78 -5.36
C THR A 47 20.77 12.44 -6.70
N ALA A 48 22.10 12.27 -6.75
CA ALA A 48 22.82 11.93 -7.98
C ALA A 48 22.51 10.50 -8.45
N THR A 49 22.48 9.52 -7.53
CA THR A 49 22.19 8.11 -7.89
C THR A 49 20.73 7.91 -8.30
N LEU A 50 19.82 8.76 -7.80
CA LEU A 50 18.39 8.69 -8.09
C LEU A 50 17.95 9.61 -9.24
N ALA A 51 18.86 10.40 -9.84
CA ALA A 51 18.52 11.37 -10.89
C ALA A 51 17.89 10.74 -12.15
N GLY A 52 18.17 9.46 -12.43
CA GLY A 52 17.59 8.70 -13.54
C GLY A 52 16.27 7.99 -13.20
N CYS A 53 15.81 8.06 -11.95
CA CYS A 53 14.61 7.38 -11.50
C CYS A 53 13.36 8.17 -11.84
N GLN A 54 12.33 7.47 -12.32
CA GLN A 54 11.01 8.06 -12.49
C GLN A 54 10.43 8.45 -11.12
N SER A 55 9.86 9.65 -11.02
CA SER A 55 9.34 10.21 -9.77
C SER A 55 7.83 10.53 -9.80
N SER A 56 7.16 10.21 -10.90
CA SER A 56 5.71 10.45 -11.07
C SER A 56 5.05 9.42 -11.98
N CYS A 57 3.73 9.27 -11.82
CA CYS A 57 2.87 8.47 -12.68
C CYS A 57 1.52 9.17 -12.80
N GLY A 58 1.20 9.69 -13.99
CA GLY A 58 0.10 10.63 -14.14
C GLY A 58 0.31 11.87 -13.25
N ASP A 59 -0.72 12.22 -12.47
CA ASP A 59 -0.68 13.37 -11.55
C ASP A 59 -0.09 13.03 -10.17
N LEU A 60 0.23 11.75 -9.92
CA LEU A 60 0.77 11.31 -8.64
C LEU A 60 2.30 11.37 -8.65
N THR A 61 2.87 11.87 -7.56
CA THR A 61 4.31 11.91 -7.31
C THR A 61 4.69 10.97 -6.19
N PHE A 62 5.92 10.48 -6.21
CA PHE A 62 6.45 9.63 -5.15
C PHE A 62 7.97 9.84 -4.99
N VAL A 63 8.49 9.49 -3.82
CA VAL A 63 9.89 9.65 -3.48
C VAL A 63 10.45 8.37 -2.85
N TYR A 64 11.77 8.20 -2.94
CA TYR A 64 12.49 7.09 -2.30
C TYR A 64 12.16 7.01 -0.80
N PRO A 65 11.89 5.83 -0.20
CA PRO A 65 12.27 4.50 -0.65
C PRO A 65 11.38 3.87 -1.71
N PHE A 66 10.26 4.52 -2.07
CA PHE A 66 9.39 4.10 -3.16
C PHE A 66 9.95 4.50 -4.52
N GLY A 67 9.81 3.62 -5.51
CA GLY A 67 10.32 3.92 -6.84
C GLY A 67 9.94 2.89 -7.90
N ILE A 68 10.12 3.30 -9.15
CA ILE A 68 9.88 2.47 -10.33
C ILE A 68 11.22 2.16 -10.99
N GLY A 69 11.49 0.89 -11.24
CA GLY A 69 12.68 0.44 -11.95
C GLY A 69 13.85 0.07 -11.03
N SER A 70 14.77 -0.71 -11.61
CA SER A 70 15.91 -1.28 -10.88
C SER A 70 16.79 -0.18 -10.26
N GLY A 71 17.07 -0.30 -8.96
CA GLY A 71 17.90 0.66 -8.21
C GLY A 71 17.18 1.94 -7.78
N CYS A 72 15.89 2.10 -8.08
CA CYS A 72 15.12 3.29 -7.73
C CYS A 72 14.27 3.16 -6.46
N PHE A 73 14.20 1.95 -5.90
CA PHE A 73 13.48 1.65 -4.67
C PHE A 73 14.38 0.89 -3.70
N ARG A 74 14.00 0.88 -2.41
CA ARG A 74 14.83 0.27 -1.37
C ARG A 74 14.74 -1.25 -1.33
N SER A 75 13.53 -1.78 -1.24
CA SER A 75 13.21 -3.22 -1.16
C SER A 75 11.99 -3.51 -2.04
N PRO A 76 11.73 -4.79 -2.38
CA PRO A 76 10.60 -5.17 -3.23
C PRO A 76 9.24 -4.61 -2.77
N ASP A 77 9.02 -4.43 -1.46
CA ASP A 77 7.76 -3.86 -0.94
C ASP A 77 7.57 -2.37 -1.29
N PHE A 78 8.65 -1.67 -1.61
CA PHE A 78 8.62 -0.27 -2.06
C PHE A 78 8.65 -0.15 -3.59
N GLU A 79 8.66 -1.26 -4.32
CA GLU A 79 8.60 -1.24 -5.77
C GLU A 79 7.20 -0.84 -6.24
N LEU A 80 7.17 0.17 -7.11
CA LEU A 80 5.97 0.67 -7.74
C LEU A 80 5.94 0.33 -9.22
N THR A 81 4.74 0.26 -9.77
CA THR A 81 4.49 0.11 -11.21
C THR A 81 3.51 1.19 -11.68
N CYS A 82 3.78 1.78 -12.84
CA CYS A 82 2.87 2.74 -13.48
C CYS A 82 2.17 2.06 -14.66
N ASP A 83 0.88 1.76 -14.52
CA ASP A 83 0.04 1.29 -15.61
C ASP A 83 -0.43 2.47 -16.45
N SER A 84 0.19 2.63 -17.62
CA SER A 84 -0.12 3.68 -18.60
C SER A 84 -1.16 3.23 -19.63
N THR A 85 -1.69 2.01 -19.53
CA THR A 85 -2.75 1.52 -20.44
C THR A 85 -4.12 2.10 -20.12
N THR A 86 -4.28 2.71 -18.93
CA THR A 86 -5.49 3.40 -18.50
C THR A 86 -5.36 4.91 -18.63
N SER A 87 -6.49 5.61 -18.75
CA SER A 87 -6.57 7.07 -18.73
C SER A 87 -7.52 7.53 -17.61
N PRO A 88 -7.03 8.11 -16.50
CA PRO A 88 -5.62 8.44 -16.23
C PRO A 88 -4.74 7.19 -15.92
N PRO A 89 -3.40 7.31 -16.02
CA PRO A 89 -2.48 6.26 -15.60
C PRO A 89 -2.66 5.88 -14.12
N ARG A 90 -2.45 4.61 -13.79
CA ARG A 90 -2.62 4.09 -12.43
C ARG A 90 -1.26 3.73 -11.82
N LEU A 91 -0.97 4.30 -10.66
CA LEU A 91 0.19 3.94 -9.85
C LEU A 91 -0.19 2.77 -8.92
N LEU A 92 0.57 1.68 -8.97
CA LEU A 92 0.29 0.43 -8.27
C LEU A 92 1.52 0.01 -7.44
N PHE A 93 1.30 -0.71 -6.35
CA PHE A 93 2.34 -1.55 -5.76
C PHE A 93 2.70 -2.74 -6.67
N HIS A 94 3.83 -3.38 -6.41
CA HIS A 94 4.29 -4.58 -7.12
C HIS A 94 3.23 -5.70 -7.19
N ASP A 95 2.27 -5.74 -6.25
CA ASP A 95 1.19 -6.73 -6.26
C ASP A 95 0.21 -6.61 -7.43
N GLY A 96 0.23 -5.51 -8.18
CA GLY A 96 -0.60 -5.25 -9.35
C GLY A 96 -2.09 -5.00 -9.07
N ILE A 97 -2.49 -4.93 -7.80
CA ILE A 97 -3.91 -4.79 -7.38
C ILE A 97 -4.15 -3.66 -6.37
N THR A 98 -3.11 -3.27 -5.62
CA THR A 98 -3.15 -2.17 -4.66
C THR A 98 -2.73 -0.89 -5.37
N GLN A 99 -3.72 -0.03 -5.62
CA GLN A 99 -3.52 1.25 -6.28
C GLN A 99 -3.19 2.33 -5.27
N ILE A 100 -2.19 3.16 -5.58
CA ILE A 100 -1.89 4.36 -4.82
C ILE A 100 -2.89 5.44 -5.21
N ALA A 101 -3.55 6.02 -4.20
CA ALA A 101 -4.65 6.96 -4.34
C ALA A 101 -4.23 8.42 -4.08
N GLY A 102 -2.99 8.66 -3.63
CA GLY A 102 -2.44 9.99 -3.41
C GLY A 102 -0.91 10.00 -3.50
N SER A 103 -0.32 11.18 -3.71
CA SER A 103 1.15 11.31 -3.81
C SER A 103 1.84 10.85 -2.52
N ILE A 104 2.94 10.11 -2.68
CA ILE A 104 3.76 9.64 -1.57
C ILE A 104 4.83 10.69 -1.31
N ASN A 105 4.57 11.55 -0.33
CA ASN A 105 5.52 12.58 0.08
C ASN A 105 6.13 12.18 1.42
N ILE A 106 7.45 12.07 1.46
CA ILE A 106 8.19 11.89 2.72
C ILE A 106 8.72 13.25 3.12
N VAL A 107 8.00 13.87 4.04
CA VAL A 107 8.40 15.13 4.66
C VAL A 107 8.47 14.89 6.15
N SER A 108 9.66 14.58 6.65
CA SER A 108 9.87 14.38 8.08
C SER A 108 10.03 15.73 8.79
N THR A 109 9.08 16.08 9.67
CA THR A 109 9.22 17.19 10.63
C THR A 109 8.67 16.78 11.97
N GLU A 110 9.32 17.15 13.08
CA GLU A 110 8.89 16.79 14.45
C GLU A 110 7.61 17.52 14.93
N PHE A 111 6.95 18.32 14.06
CA PHE A 111 5.78 19.14 14.41
C PHE A 111 4.46 18.65 13.83
N MET A 112 4.51 17.66 12.97
CA MET A 112 3.35 16.95 12.46
C MET A 112 3.70 15.48 12.59
N ASP A 113 2.78 14.69 13.17
CA ASP A 113 2.87 13.24 13.16
C ASP A 113 3.37 12.82 11.78
N THR A 114 4.51 12.11 11.71
CA THR A 114 4.96 11.56 10.43
C THR A 114 3.98 10.46 10.11
N ASP A 115 2.88 10.84 9.47
CA ASP A 115 1.92 9.93 8.89
C ASP A 115 2.65 9.21 7.76
N ASN A 116 3.44 8.21 8.15
CA ASN A 116 4.13 7.28 7.26
C ASN A 116 3.08 6.34 6.66
N SER A 117 1.97 6.90 6.19
CA SER A 117 0.90 6.18 5.54
C SER A 117 0.83 6.55 4.07
N VAL A 118 0.62 5.53 3.26
CA VAL A 118 0.36 5.68 1.83
C VAL A 118 -1.14 5.56 1.64
N SER A 119 -1.77 6.57 1.06
CA SER A 119 -3.18 6.47 0.67
C SER A 119 -3.32 5.48 -0.47
N THR A 120 -4.09 4.42 -0.25
CA THR A 120 -4.26 3.30 -1.16
C THR A 120 -5.73 2.98 -1.38
N ARG A 121 -6.00 2.34 -2.52
CA ARG A 121 -7.29 1.81 -2.90
C ARG A 121 -7.12 0.44 -3.56
N PHE A 122 -7.95 -0.51 -3.16
CA PHE A 122 -8.01 -1.79 -3.85
C PHE A 122 -8.83 -1.65 -5.15
N SER A 123 -8.30 -2.15 -6.26
CA SER A 123 -9.05 -2.24 -7.50
C SER A 123 -8.58 -3.42 -8.36
N HIS A 124 -9.50 -4.31 -8.69
CA HIS A 124 -9.26 -5.48 -9.52
C HIS A 124 -10.37 -5.63 -10.57
N THR A 125 -10.08 -6.30 -11.68
CA THR A 125 -11.06 -6.55 -12.73
C THR A 125 -11.14 -8.03 -13.05
N ILE A 126 -12.36 -8.52 -13.22
CA ILE A 126 -12.63 -9.88 -13.66
C ILE A 126 -13.30 -9.81 -15.02
N SER A 127 -12.77 -10.53 -16.00
CA SER A 127 -13.46 -10.71 -17.28
C SER A 127 -14.46 -11.85 -17.16
N MET A 128 -15.71 -11.55 -17.49
CA MET A 128 -16.78 -12.53 -17.65
C MET A 128 -16.94 -12.96 -19.13
N ARG A 129 -16.15 -12.41 -20.06
CA ARG A 129 -16.30 -12.64 -21.51
C ARG A 129 -16.36 -14.15 -21.81
N ASN A 130 -17.43 -14.58 -22.48
CA ASN A 130 -17.71 -15.98 -22.83
C ASN A 130 -17.86 -16.97 -21.64
N ALA A 131 -17.97 -16.49 -20.41
CA ALA A 131 -18.18 -17.32 -19.22
C ALA A 131 -19.53 -16.96 -18.56
N SER A 132 -20.31 -17.96 -18.19
CA SER A 132 -21.51 -17.79 -17.36
C SER A 132 -21.19 -17.83 -15.86
N VAL A 133 -20.07 -18.45 -15.49
CA VAL A 133 -19.60 -18.58 -14.11
C VAL A 133 -18.10 -18.35 -14.06
N VAL A 134 -17.64 -17.54 -13.11
CA VAL A 134 -16.22 -17.30 -12.83
C VAL A 134 -15.98 -17.40 -11.33
N SER A 135 -14.89 -18.07 -10.94
CA SER A 135 -14.42 -18.07 -9.54
C SER A 135 -13.19 -17.20 -9.43
N TRP A 136 -13.09 -16.44 -8.34
CA TRP A 136 -11.93 -15.62 -8.03
C TRP A 136 -11.66 -15.66 -6.54
N SER A 137 -10.38 -15.61 -6.21
CA SER A 137 -9.91 -15.64 -4.84
C SER A 137 -8.99 -14.45 -4.57
N LEU A 138 -9.19 -13.81 -3.44
CA LEU A 138 -8.31 -12.82 -2.85
C LEU A 138 -7.47 -13.53 -1.81
N SER A 139 -6.27 -13.94 -2.20
CA SER A 139 -5.29 -14.46 -1.26
C SER A 139 -4.75 -13.31 -0.40
N PRO A 140 -4.46 -13.53 0.89
CA PRO A 140 -3.67 -12.58 1.66
C PRO A 140 -2.29 -12.51 1.03
N LYS A 141 -2.04 -11.49 0.20
CA LYS A 141 -0.68 -11.18 -0.20
C LYS A 141 -0.01 -10.59 1.04
N LEU A 142 0.87 -11.37 1.64
CA LEU A 142 1.83 -10.84 2.59
C LEU A 142 2.71 -9.88 1.79
N LEU A 143 2.44 -8.57 1.87
CA LEU A 143 3.52 -7.62 1.66
C LEU A 143 4.54 -7.97 2.74
N GLU A 144 5.72 -8.41 2.32
CA GLU A 144 6.68 -9.03 3.22
C GLU A 144 7.20 -7.97 4.18
N HIS A 145 6.98 -8.15 5.49
CA HIS A 145 7.65 -7.47 6.61
C HIS A 145 7.61 -5.91 6.71
N SER A 146 7.34 -5.16 5.65
CA SER A 146 7.58 -3.71 5.54
C SER A 146 6.31 -2.86 5.58
N LEU A 147 5.18 -3.42 5.17
CA LEU A 147 3.90 -2.72 5.05
C LEU A 147 2.91 -3.38 5.99
N ASP A 148 2.31 -2.61 6.89
CA ASP A 148 1.32 -3.14 7.81
C ASP A 148 0.10 -3.62 7.00
N ALA A 149 -0.24 -4.91 7.07
CA ALA A 149 -0.90 -5.56 5.96
C ALA A 149 -2.25 -4.89 5.57
N PHE A 150 -2.31 -4.41 4.33
CA PHE A 150 -3.44 -3.73 3.72
C PHE A 150 -4.79 -4.49 3.85
N TYR A 151 -4.75 -5.83 3.84
CA TYR A 151 -5.95 -6.69 3.92
C TYR A 151 -6.67 -6.66 5.27
N LEU A 152 -5.99 -6.20 6.31
CA LEU A 152 -6.45 -6.32 7.70
C LEU A 152 -7.60 -5.37 8.03
N THR A 153 -7.88 -4.43 7.14
CA THR A 153 -8.88 -3.37 7.33
C THR A 153 -9.94 -3.33 6.23
N LEU A 154 -9.96 -4.31 5.30
CA LEU A 154 -11.03 -4.41 4.31
C LEU A 154 -12.33 -4.76 5.03
N TRP A 155 -13.23 -3.78 5.15
CA TRP A 155 -14.55 -4.00 5.74
C TRP A 155 -15.54 -4.58 4.73
N GLY A 156 -15.22 -4.52 3.44
CA GLY A 156 -16.05 -5.09 2.40
C GLY A 156 -15.53 -4.79 1.01
N LEU A 157 -16.17 -5.39 0.01
CA LEU A 157 -15.87 -5.15 -1.40
C LEU A 157 -17.13 -4.69 -2.13
N ARG A 158 -16.93 -3.75 -3.06
CA ARG A 158 -17.92 -3.32 -4.04
C ARG A 158 -17.62 -3.99 -5.37
N PHE A 159 -18.62 -4.68 -5.90
CA PHE A 159 -18.60 -5.31 -7.21
C PHE A 159 -19.47 -4.49 -8.16
N SER A 160 -18.89 -3.90 -9.19
CA SER A 160 -19.59 -3.10 -10.19
C SER A 160 -19.59 -3.79 -11.54
N GLY A 161 -20.72 -3.79 -12.22
CA GLY A 161 -20.95 -4.50 -13.48
C GLY A 161 -22.44 -4.71 -13.69
N CYS A 162 -22.83 -5.64 -14.57
CA CYS A 162 -24.22 -5.78 -14.97
C CYS A 162 -24.72 -7.22 -14.96
N ASP A 163 -25.93 -7.43 -14.41
CA ASP A 163 -26.69 -8.68 -14.37
C ASP A 163 -25.88 -9.90 -13.91
N PHE A 164 -25.39 -9.84 -12.68
CA PHE A 164 -24.63 -10.93 -12.05
C PHE A 164 -24.95 -11.08 -10.57
N ASP A 165 -24.75 -12.31 -10.10
CA ASP A 165 -24.85 -12.72 -8.72
C ASP A 165 -23.45 -13.05 -8.17
N VAL A 166 -23.18 -12.65 -6.93
CA VAL A 166 -21.94 -12.92 -6.21
C VAL A 166 -22.23 -13.81 -5.02
N TYR A 167 -21.50 -14.92 -4.96
CA TYR A 167 -21.51 -15.87 -3.84
C TYR A 167 -20.18 -15.78 -3.12
N TRP A 168 -20.21 -15.49 -1.83
CA TRP A 168 -19.05 -15.53 -0.95
C TRP A 168 -18.92 -16.95 -0.38
N LEU A 169 -17.90 -17.67 -0.84
CA LEU A 169 -17.77 -19.10 -0.58
C LEU A 169 -17.30 -19.41 0.85
N ASN A 170 -16.56 -18.50 1.51
CA ASN A 170 -16.14 -18.70 2.90
C ASN A 170 -17.29 -18.47 3.90
N ARG A 171 -18.27 -17.63 3.56
CA ARG A 171 -19.50 -17.42 4.34
C ARG A 171 -20.72 -17.48 3.41
N PRO A 172 -21.12 -18.69 2.99
CA PRO A 172 -22.29 -18.84 2.16
C PRO A 172 -23.55 -18.41 2.92
N SER A 173 -24.52 -17.87 2.21
CA SER A 173 -25.86 -17.59 2.74
C SER A 173 -26.48 -18.84 3.38
N ILE A 174 -27.38 -18.65 4.36
CA ILE A 174 -28.11 -19.73 5.06
C ILE A 174 -28.72 -20.72 4.06
N ASN A 175 -29.25 -20.20 2.95
CA ASN A 175 -29.60 -20.98 1.78
C ASN A 175 -28.49 -20.85 0.72
N LYS A 176 -27.79 -21.95 0.40
CA LYS A 176 -26.70 -21.97 -0.59
C LYS A 176 -27.12 -21.52 -1.99
N ALA A 177 -28.43 -21.55 -2.29
CA ALA A 177 -28.95 -21.04 -3.56
C ALA A 177 -29.06 -19.50 -3.60
N THR A 178 -29.09 -18.83 -2.44
CA THR A 178 -29.24 -17.39 -2.34
C THR A 178 -27.88 -16.70 -2.48
N PRO A 179 -27.68 -15.81 -3.46
CA PRO A 179 -26.45 -15.06 -3.59
C PRO A 179 -26.25 -14.15 -2.38
N ASN A 180 -24.98 -13.87 -2.05
CA ASN A 180 -24.66 -12.90 -1.01
C ASN A 180 -24.96 -11.47 -1.46
N CYS A 181 -24.93 -11.24 -2.78
CA CYS A 181 -25.00 -9.91 -3.37
C CYS A 181 -25.39 -10.03 -4.85
N THR A 182 -26.23 -9.14 -5.34
CA THR A 182 -26.75 -9.15 -6.71
C THR A 182 -26.69 -7.76 -7.32
N ALA A 183 -26.19 -7.66 -8.55
CA ALA A 183 -26.17 -6.44 -9.35
C ALA A 183 -27.04 -6.62 -10.60
N THR A 184 -27.99 -5.71 -10.81
CA THR A 184 -28.92 -5.69 -11.96
C THR A 184 -28.81 -4.38 -12.74
N CYS A 185 -29.17 -4.36 -14.01
CA CYS A 185 -29.28 -3.13 -14.78
C CYS A 185 -30.68 -2.93 -15.37
N PRO A 186 -31.11 -1.66 -15.58
CA PRO A 186 -32.32 -1.38 -16.32
C PRO A 186 -32.21 -1.86 -17.76
N LYS A 187 -33.28 -2.43 -18.31
CA LYS A 187 -33.34 -2.84 -19.72
C LYS A 187 -33.73 -1.64 -20.58
N GLY A 188 -32.98 -1.41 -21.67
CA GLY A 188 -33.39 -0.48 -22.73
C GLY A 188 -32.79 0.93 -22.67
N GLU A 189 -31.92 1.25 -21.71
CA GLU A 189 -31.19 2.51 -21.71
C GLU A 189 -29.73 2.25 -22.12
N SER A 190 -29.31 2.87 -23.22
CA SER A 190 -27.91 2.92 -23.64
C SER A 190 -27.13 3.83 -22.70
N THR A 191 -27.02 3.45 -21.43
CA THR A 191 -26.27 4.20 -20.44
C THR A 191 -24.83 3.71 -20.47
N GLY A 192 -23.98 4.51 -21.10
CA GLY A 192 -22.55 4.49 -20.79
C GLY A 192 -22.38 4.56 -19.28
N MET A 193 -21.39 3.81 -18.76
CA MET A 193 -21.02 3.67 -17.34
C MET A 193 -22.06 4.24 -16.38
N VAL A 194 -22.91 3.38 -15.80
CA VAL A 194 -23.66 3.75 -14.59
C VAL A 194 -22.66 4.45 -13.68
N SER A 195 -22.81 5.77 -13.52
CA SER A 195 -21.94 6.57 -12.67
C SER A 195 -21.81 5.83 -11.35
N PRO A 196 -20.64 5.85 -10.69
CA PRO A 196 -20.52 5.28 -9.36
C PRO A 196 -21.49 6.05 -8.46
N MET A 197 -22.72 5.55 -8.34
CA MET A 197 -23.69 6.08 -7.40
C MET A 197 -23.00 5.98 -6.06
N GLN A 198 -23.03 7.09 -5.33
CA GLN A 198 -22.40 7.20 -4.02
C GLN A 198 -22.88 6.06 -3.08
N HIS A 199 -24.08 5.55 -3.34
CA HIS A 199 -24.68 4.39 -2.70
C HIS A 199 -24.93 3.26 -3.69
N CYS A 200 -24.48 2.06 -3.34
CA CYS A 200 -24.61 0.86 -4.14
C CYS A 200 -25.85 0.07 -3.70
N ASN A 201 -26.97 0.24 -4.42
CA ASN A 201 -28.28 -0.29 -4.03
C ASN A 201 -28.72 -1.50 -4.89
N GLY A 202 -27.78 -2.20 -5.51
CA GLY A 202 -28.06 -3.34 -6.39
C GLY A 202 -28.20 -2.99 -7.87
N THR A 203 -28.28 -1.72 -8.25
CA THR A 203 -28.29 -1.31 -9.68
C THR A 203 -26.87 -0.99 -10.16
N GLY A 204 -26.36 -1.75 -11.12
CA GLY A 204 -25.02 -1.58 -11.71
C GLY A 204 -23.86 -1.90 -10.76
N CYS A 205 -24.14 -2.20 -9.50
CA CYS A 205 -23.17 -2.67 -8.53
C CYS A 205 -23.88 -3.38 -7.37
N CYS A 206 -23.10 -4.10 -6.58
CA CYS A 206 -23.54 -4.62 -5.28
C CYS A 206 -22.34 -4.63 -4.30
N THR A 207 -22.58 -4.60 -2.99
CA THR A 207 -21.54 -4.64 -1.95
C THR A 207 -21.68 -5.84 -1.03
N ILE A 208 -20.56 -6.50 -0.70
CA ILE A 208 -20.50 -7.48 0.39
C ILE A 208 -19.69 -6.85 1.52
N ASP A 209 -20.33 -6.71 2.68
CA ASP A 209 -19.69 -6.31 3.93
C ASP A 209 -19.18 -7.58 4.65
N PHE A 210 -17.93 -7.53 5.09
CA PHE A 210 -17.26 -8.61 5.79
C PHE A 210 -17.56 -8.60 7.30
N GLY A 211 -18.11 -7.50 7.83
CA GLY A 211 -18.39 -7.26 9.24
C GLY A 211 -17.13 -6.89 10.04
N ALA A 212 -17.30 -6.78 11.37
CA ALA A 212 -16.17 -6.64 12.28
C ALA A 212 -15.38 -7.95 12.32
N GLU A 213 -14.14 -7.90 11.80
CA GLU A 213 -13.11 -8.94 11.88
C GLU A 213 -13.34 -10.20 11.03
N ILE A 214 -13.06 -10.10 9.73
CA ILE A 214 -12.27 -11.19 9.12
C ILE A 214 -10.83 -10.94 9.56
N ASN A 215 -10.29 -11.79 10.43
CA ASN A 215 -8.84 -11.89 10.63
C ASN A 215 -8.23 -12.41 9.31
N ALA A 216 -8.09 -11.53 8.33
CA ALA A 216 -7.61 -11.80 6.98
C ALA A 216 -6.15 -12.29 6.95
N TYR A 217 -5.49 -12.36 8.11
CA TYR A 217 -4.14 -12.86 8.30
C TYR A 217 -3.91 -14.32 7.88
N SER A 218 -4.94 -15.16 7.75
CA SER A 218 -4.73 -16.61 7.53
C SER A 218 -5.60 -17.27 6.46
N SER A 219 -6.56 -16.59 5.85
CA SER A 219 -7.54 -17.24 4.97
C SER A 219 -7.76 -16.49 3.67
N THR A 220 -7.65 -17.21 2.55
CA THR A 220 -8.04 -16.77 1.23
C THR A 220 -9.55 -16.48 1.19
N ILE A 221 -9.95 -15.30 0.72
CA ILE A 221 -11.36 -14.96 0.50
C ILE A 221 -11.75 -15.41 -0.90
N GLU A 222 -12.80 -16.20 -1.03
CA GLU A 222 -13.21 -16.84 -2.27
C GLU A 222 -14.61 -16.39 -2.69
N PHE A 223 -14.74 -15.97 -3.94
CA PHE A 223 -15.99 -15.54 -4.55
C PHE A 223 -16.28 -16.37 -5.80
N LYS A 224 -17.57 -16.59 -6.04
CA LYS A 224 -18.11 -17.14 -7.29
C LYS A 224 -19.10 -16.13 -7.87
N PHE A 225 -18.86 -15.76 -9.12
CA PHE A 225 -19.68 -14.88 -9.92
C PHE A 225 -20.52 -15.71 -10.89
N VAL A 226 -21.81 -15.43 -10.97
CA VAL A 226 -22.75 -16.13 -11.86
C VAL A 226 -23.52 -15.09 -12.65
N ARG A 227 -23.53 -15.18 -13.98
CA ARG A 227 -24.39 -14.32 -14.81
C ARG A 227 -25.85 -14.71 -14.58
N GLN A 228 -26.69 -13.70 -14.44
CA GLN A 228 -28.13 -13.92 -14.48
C GLN A 228 -28.50 -14.31 -15.91
N ALA A 229 -29.23 -15.42 -16.06
CA ALA A 229 -29.75 -15.82 -17.36
C ALA A 229 -30.82 -14.82 -17.79
N GLU A 230 -30.57 -14.06 -18.86
CA GLU A 230 -31.69 -13.43 -19.56
C GLU A 230 -32.44 -14.50 -20.34
N THR A 231 -33.75 -14.57 -20.12
CA THR A 231 -34.69 -15.50 -20.77
C THR A 231 -34.83 -15.30 -22.29
N ASN A 232 -34.12 -14.35 -22.91
CA ASN A 232 -34.17 -14.11 -24.36
C ASN A 232 -32.76 -13.89 -24.93
N LEU A 233 -32.32 -14.86 -25.74
CA LEU A 233 -30.98 -14.99 -26.31
C LEU A 233 -30.67 -14.02 -27.47
N GLU A 234 -31.62 -13.19 -27.90
CA GLU A 234 -31.51 -12.42 -29.16
C GLU A 234 -30.95 -10.98 -29.02
N SER A 235 -30.62 -10.53 -27.81
CA SER A 235 -30.09 -9.17 -27.55
C SER A 235 -28.55 -9.08 -27.54
N TYR A 236 -27.84 -10.09 -28.08
CA TYR A 236 -26.38 -10.21 -27.97
C TYR A 236 -25.58 -9.16 -28.77
N HIS A 237 -26.22 -8.44 -29.70
CA HIS A 237 -25.51 -7.59 -30.67
C HIS A 237 -25.33 -6.12 -30.24
N ASN A 238 -25.85 -5.70 -29.08
CA ASN A 238 -25.82 -4.28 -28.69
C ASN A 238 -25.45 -4.03 -27.21
N ARG A 239 -24.65 -4.90 -26.59
CA ARG A 239 -24.17 -4.69 -25.20
C ARG A 239 -22.93 -3.80 -25.17
N SER A 240 -22.97 -2.79 -24.31
CA SER A 240 -21.83 -1.95 -23.96
C SER A 240 -20.74 -2.79 -23.28
N LEU A 241 -19.46 -2.39 -23.39
CA LEU A 241 -18.31 -3.08 -22.79
C LEU A 241 -18.43 -3.36 -21.27
N SER A 242 -19.31 -2.63 -20.57
CA SER A 242 -19.61 -2.77 -19.14
C SER A 242 -20.24 -4.10 -18.71
N TRP A 243 -20.64 -4.96 -19.65
CA TRP A 243 -21.28 -6.25 -19.37
C TRP A 243 -20.31 -7.43 -19.28
N ASP A 244 -19.08 -7.26 -19.76
CA ASP A 244 -18.08 -8.34 -19.81
C ASP A 244 -17.01 -8.21 -18.72
N THR A 245 -17.09 -7.17 -17.90
CA THR A 245 -16.10 -6.89 -16.87
C THR A 245 -16.80 -6.56 -15.57
N ILE A 246 -16.40 -7.28 -14.51
CA ILE A 246 -16.75 -6.94 -13.14
C ILE A 246 -15.58 -6.19 -12.54
N TYR A 247 -15.84 -4.98 -12.04
CA TYR A 247 -14.87 -4.17 -11.31
C TYR A 247 -15.05 -4.42 -9.82
N ILE A 248 -13.98 -4.83 -9.15
CA ILE A 248 -13.95 -5.07 -7.72
C ILE A 248 -13.16 -3.93 -7.08
N THR A 249 -13.77 -3.21 -6.15
CA THR A 249 -13.13 -2.06 -5.50
C THR A 249 -13.40 -2.05 -4.01
N ASP A 250 -12.47 -1.49 -3.23
CA ASP A 250 -12.78 -1.05 -1.86
C ASP A 250 -13.66 0.22 -1.94
N PRO A 251 -14.79 0.29 -1.22
CA PRO A 251 -15.57 1.52 -1.10
C PRO A 251 -14.81 2.68 -0.45
N ALA A 252 -13.77 2.44 0.37
CA ALA A 252 -12.99 3.46 1.05
C ALA A 252 -11.54 3.54 0.54
N SER A 253 -10.92 4.72 0.70
CA SER A 253 -9.46 4.88 0.61
C SER A 253 -8.87 4.59 1.99
N ARG A 254 -7.72 3.91 2.04
CA ARG A 254 -7.08 3.50 3.30
C ARG A 254 -5.65 4.02 3.39
N GLY A 255 -5.24 4.46 4.58
CA GLY A 255 -3.85 4.76 4.87
C GLY A 255 -3.09 3.47 5.18
N LEU A 256 -2.03 3.19 4.43
CA LEU A 256 -1.15 2.05 4.62
C LEU A 256 0.13 2.49 5.30
N SER A 257 0.28 2.19 6.59
CA SER A 257 1.50 2.48 7.33
C SER A 257 2.67 1.63 6.86
N TRP A 258 3.86 2.21 6.79
CA TRP A 258 5.07 1.52 6.32
C TRP A 258 6.25 1.63 7.30
N LYS A 259 7.16 0.66 7.19
CA LYS A 259 8.40 0.53 7.97
C LYS A 259 9.54 0.03 7.08
N ILE A 260 10.78 0.31 7.46
CA ILE A 260 11.97 -0.30 6.85
C ILE A 260 12.17 -1.70 7.45
N PRO A 261 12.18 -2.78 6.63
CA PRO A 261 12.22 -4.17 7.12
C PRO A 261 13.64 -4.70 7.38
N ASP A 262 14.69 -3.95 7.04
CA ASP A 262 16.06 -4.49 7.00
C ASP A 262 16.54 -4.96 8.39
N GLN A 263 15.99 -4.38 9.46
CA GLN A 263 16.25 -4.74 10.85
C GLN A 263 14.99 -4.49 11.69
N PRO A 264 14.79 -5.22 12.80
CA PRO A 264 13.55 -5.17 13.57
C PRO A 264 13.34 -3.88 14.36
N ASP A 265 14.43 -3.16 14.68
CA ASP A 265 14.42 -1.93 15.47
C ASP A 265 15.67 -1.07 15.17
N CYS A 266 15.64 0.18 15.62
CA CYS A 266 16.74 1.13 15.48
C CYS A 266 18.03 0.67 16.15
N ALA A 267 17.94 -0.01 17.29
CA ALA A 267 19.10 -0.50 18.03
C ALA A 267 19.88 -1.55 17.20
N SER A 268 19.17 -2.38 16.45
CA SER A 268 19.74 -3.38 15.55
C SER A 268 20.17 -2.73 14.23
N ALA A 269 19.35 -1.83 13.67
CA ALA A 269 19.64 -1.07 12.45
C ALA A 269 20.99 -0.34 12.49
N ARG A 270 21.28 0.34 13.60
CA ARG A 270 22.52 1.12 13.78
C ARG A 270 23.79 0.27 13.85
N LYS A 271 23.67 -1.03 14.14
CA LYS A 271 24.83 -1.95 14.17
C LYS A 271 25.33 -2.29 12.77
N ASN A 272 24.43 -2.32 11.78
CA ASN A 272 24.78 -2.62 10.40
C ASN A 272 24.72 -1.36 9.52
N GLN A 273 25.85 -0.65 9.44
CA GLN A 273 25.96 0.58 8.65
C GLN A 273 25.74 0.37 7.15
N THR A 274 25.96 -0.84 6.63
CA THR A 274 25.79 -1.13 5.20
C THR A 274 24.33 -1.25 4.78
N SER A 275 23.46 -1.70 5.70
CA SER A 275 22.03 -1.83 5.46
C SER A 275 21.22 -0.75 6.16
N TYR A 276 21.86 0.20 6.85
CA TYR A 276 21.16 1.25 7.58
C TYR A 276 20.44 2.21 6.61
N ALA A 277 19.18 2.56 6.90
CA ALA A 277 18.34 3.32 5.98
C ALA A 277 18.40 4.83 6.19
N CYS A 278 18.69 5.27 7.42
CA CYS A 278 18.70 6.69 7.78
C CYS A 278 20.06 7.30 7.40
N VAL A 279 20.31 7.38 6.11
CA VAL A 279 21.63 7.71 5.54
C VAL A 279 21.91 9.21 5.54
N SER A 280 20.88 10.05 5.67
CA SER A 280 21.09 11.48 5.83
C SER A 280 21.77 11.80 7.16
N ASN A 281 22.83 12.61 7.14
CA ASN A 281 23.61 12.98 8.33
C ASN A 281 22.80 13.77 9.39
N LYS A 282 21.70 14.41 8.97
CA LYS A 282 20.75 15.11 9.86
C LYS A 282 19.48 14.32 10.08
N SER A 283 19.50 13.00 9.86
CA SER A 283 18.39 12.11 10.22
C SER A 283 18.59 11.45 11.58
N ILE A 284 17.49 10.95 12.12
CA ILE A 284 17.38 10.10 13.29
C ILE A 284 16.55 8.88 12.92
N CYS A 285 16.80 7.77 13.62
CA CYS A 285 16.00 6.55 13.51
C CYS A 285 14.94 6.55 14.61
N ILE A 286 13.72 6.16 14.24
CA ILE A 286 12.56 6.03 15.13
C ILE A 286 12.02 4.60 15.10
N ASP A 287 11.68 4.07 16.27
CA ASP A 287 10.93 2.83 16.41
C ASP A 287 9.44 3.23 16.47
N PRO A 288 8.64 2.95 15.42
CA PRO A 288 7.29 3.50 15.28
C PRO A 288 6.29 2.92 16.29
N ASP A 289 6.54 1.70 16.79
CA ASP A 289 5.74 1.02 17.79
C ASP A 289 6.60 0.05 18.61
N ASP A 290 6.05 -0.49 19.70
CA ASP A 290 6.71 -1.51 20.53
C ASP A 290 6.87 -2.86 19.79
N VAL A 291 6.22 -3.00 18.63
CA VAL A 291 6.24 -4.20 17.81
C VAL A 291 7.47 -4.15 16.89
N LYS A 292 8.50 -4.92 17.27
CA LYS A 292 9.80 -5.01 16.57
C LYS A 292 9.71 -5.62 15.15
N GLN A 293 9.14 -4.89 14.22
CA GLN A 293 8.90 -5.29 12.83
C GLN A 293 9.51 -4.30 11.82
N GLY A 294 10.43 -3.45 12.26
CA GLY A 294 11.04 -2.45 11.41
C GLY A 294 11.22 -1.14 12.14
N TYR A 295 11.88 -0.22 11.45
CA TYR A 295 12.13 1.12 11.94
C TYR A 295 11.85 2.14 10.83
N ASN A 296 11.74 3.41 11.19
CA ASN A 296 11.63 4.50 10.23
C ASN A 296 12.74 5.52 10.45
N CYS A 297 12.89 6.42 9.49
CA CYS A 297 13.84 7.52 9.54
C CYS A 297 13.10 8.85 9.49
N MET A 298 13.64 9.83 10.21
CA MET A 298 13.08 11.17 10.30
C MET A 298 14.21 12.19 10.30
N CYS A 299 14.07 13.35 9.67
CA CYS A 299 15.01 14.45 9.84
C CYS A 299 14.94 14.97 11.29
N ARG A 300 16.10 15.31 11.85
CA ARG A 300 16.25 15.90 13.19
C ARG A 300 15.61 17.29 13.23
N ASN A 301 15.18 17.71 14.41
CA ASN A 301 14.82 19.09 14.72
C ASN A 301 15.65 20.15 13.98
N GLY A 302 14.93 21.04 13.28
CA GLY A 302 15.52 22.09 12.45
C GLY A 302 15.78 21.69 10.99
N TYR A 303 15.53 20.44 10.61
CA TYR A 303 15.74 19.96 9.24
C TYR A 303 14.46 19.38 8.65
N ILE A 304 14.35 19.48 7.32
CA ILE A 304 13.23 18.98 6.52
C ILE A 304 13.78 18.31 5.26
N GLY A 305 13.06 17.30 4.78
CA GLY A 305 13.35 16.61 3.53
C GLY A 305 13.23 15.10 3.69
N ASN A 306 14.03 14.38 2.91
CA ASN A 306 13.99 12.93 2.83
C ASN A 306 15.16 12.32 3.62
N PRO A 307 14.92 11.69 4.78
CA PRO A 307 15.97 11.13 5.62
C PRO A 307 16.63 9.86 5.05
N TYR A 308 16.01 9.26 4.03
CA TYR A 308 16.49 8.05 3.35
C TYR A 308 17.44 8.35 2.18
N ILE A 309 17.74 9.62 1.91
CA ILE A 309 18.67 10.08 0.88
C ILE A 309 19.87 10.74 1.55
N LEU A 310 21.09 10.45 1.09
CA LEU A 310 22.32 11.09 1.56
C LEU A 310 22.21 12.60 1.41
N ASP A 311 22.45 13.33 2.50
CA ASP A 311 22.24 14.79 2.62
C ASP A 311 20.81 15.27 2.26
N GLY A 312 19.82 14.37 2.30
CA GLY A 312 18.43 14.67 1.97
C GLY A 312 17.68 15.47 3.04
N CYS A 313 18.27 15.65 4.23
CA CYS A 313 17.73 16.53 5.27
C CYS A 313 18.45 17.87 5.22
N SER A 314 17.72 18.91 4.84
CA SER A 314 18.23 20.28 4.71
C SER A 314 17.69 21.18 5.81
N PRO A 315 18.40 22.27 6.20
CA PRO A 315 17.88 23.21 7.17
C PRO A 315 16.50 23.71 6.75
N ASN A 316 15.53 23.57 7.65
CA ASN A 316 14.21 24.09 7.40
C ASN A 316 14.24 25.60 7.59
N ASN A 317 14.39 26.36 6.51
CA ASN A 317 14.40 27.83 6.54
C ASN A 317 13.08 28.42 7.09
N GLU A 318 12.01 27.63 7.15
CA GLU A 318 10.71 28.00 7.70
C GLU A 318 10.58 27.68 9.20
N TYR A 319 11.45 26.82 9.74
CA TYR A 319 11.52 26.49 11.17
C TYR A 319 12.76 27.10 11.85
N ASN A 320 12.51 27.95 12.83
CA ASN A 320 13.53 28.58 13.65
C ASN A 320 13.55 27.94 15.04
N PRO A 321 14.57 27.15 15.40
CA PRO A 321 14.66 26.54 16.72
C PRO A 321 14.85 27.57 17.84
N LEU A 322 15.18 28.81 17.49
CA LEU A 322 15.38 29.91 18.40
C LEU A 322 14.38 31.03 18.11
N GLN A 323 13.82 31.58 19.18
CA GLN A 323 13.01 32.79 19.15
C GLN A 323 13.86 33.95 18.62
N ARG A 324 13.53 34.49 17.44
CA ARG A 324 14.31 35.57 16.79
C ARG A 324 14.11 36.93 17.47
N LYS A 325 12.94 37.17 18.06
CA LYS A 325 12.59 38.42 18.74
C LYS A 325 12.64 38.25 20.25
N MET A 326 13.42 39.03 21.01
CA MET A 326 13.49 38.87 22.48
C MET A 326 12.19 39.22 23.22
N ASN A 327 11.43 40.22 22.73
CA ASN A 327 10.25 40.76 23.41
C ASN A 327 8.95 40.30 22.74
N CYS A 328 8.63 39.03 22.95
CA CYS A 328 7.43 38.41 22.40
C CYS A 328 6.20 38.60 23.29
N ILE A 329 5.05 38.87 22.67
CA ILE A 329 3.77 38.75 23.38
C ILE A 329 3.51 37.26 23.67
N ARG A 330 3.34 36.94 24.95
CA ARG A 330 3.25 35.56 25.47
C ARG A 330 1.89 35.24 26.08
N GLN A 331 0.89 36.11 25.94
CA GLN A 331 -0.41 35.94 26.56
C GLN A 331 -1.53 36.40 25.63
N CYS A 332 -2.62 35.65 25.61
CA CYS A 332 -3.91 36.06 25.04
C CYS A 332 -4.99 35.80 26.09
N GLY A 333 -5.42 36.87 26.76
CA GLY A 333 -6.21 36.75 27.97
C GLY A 333 -5.47 35.94 29.03
N ASN A 334 -6.10 34.88 29.53
CA ASN A 334 -5.52 34.01 30.56
C ASN A 334 -4.67 32.86 29.99
N ILE A 335 -4.51 32.76 28.66
CA ILE A 335 -3.73 31.69 28.04
C ILE A 335 -2.28 32.15 27.84
N SER A 336 -1.35 31.44 28.47
CA SER A 336 0.09 31.57 28.21
C SER A 336 0.47 30.86 26.91
N VAL A 337 1.27 31.52 26.08
CA VAL A 337 1.74 31.07 24.77
C VAL A 337 3.26 30.91 24.82
N PRO A 338 3.79 29.77 25.30
CA PRO A 338 5.23 29.53 25.32
C PRO A 338 5.78 29.21 23.92
N PHE A 339 7.09 29.40 23.72
CA PHE A 339 7.78 28.90 22.52
C PHE A 339 7.63 27.37 22.48
N PRO A 340 7.42 26.72 21.32
CA PRO A 340 7.59 27.21 19.94
C PRO A 340 6.39 27.98 19.34
N PHE A 341 5.32 28.22 20.10
CA PHE A 341 4.18 29.03 19.66
C PHE A 341 4.42 30.53 19.82
N GLY A 342 3.71 31.34 19.05
CA GLY A 342 3.85 32.80 19.08
C GLY A 342 2.68 33.53 18.44
N LEU A 343 2.46 34.76 18.90
CA LEU A 343 1.37 35.64 18.46
C LEU A 343 1.81 36.66 17.39
N GLU A 344 3.07 36.64 17.00
CA GLU A 344 3.67 37.63 16.10
C GLU A 344 4.91 37.05 15.42
N GLU A 345 5.30 37.65 14.29
CA GLU A 345 6.45 37.22 13.50
C GLU A 345 7.75 37.27 14.32
N GLY A 346 8.55 36.20 14.22
CA GLY A 346 9.79 36.04 14.99
C GLY A 346 9.61 35.53 16.42
N CYS A 347 8.36 35.29 16.87
CA CYS A 347 8.03 34.76 18.20
C CYS A 347 7.53 33.32 18.21
N PHE A 348 7.18 32.78 17.05
CA PHE A 348 6.88 31.37 16.81
C PHE A 348 8.03 30.70 16.03
N ALA A 349 8.18 29.40 16.19
CA ALA A 349 9.24 28.64 15.53
C ALA A 349 8.95 28.43 14.04
N THR A 350 7.69 28.23 13.65
CA THR A 350 7.23 28.11 12.25
C THR A 350 5.83 28.70 12.09
N LYS A 351 5.41 29.04 10.86
CA LYS A 351 4.05 29.54 10.58
C LYS A 351 2.95 28.60 11.09
N GLY A 352 3.23 27.28 11.14
CA GLY A 352 2.35 26.29 11.75
C GLY A 352 2.02 26.54 13.23
N PHE A 353 2.86 27.31 13.92
CA PHE A 353 2.76 27.67 15.33
C PHE A 353 2.36 29.11 15.59
N TYR A 354 2.00 29.83 14.53
CA TYR A 354 1.39 31.13 14.68
C TYR A 354 -0.03 30.97 15.22
N LEU A 355 -0.29 31.69 16.31
CA LEU A 355 -1.58 31.75 16.96
C LEU A 355 -2.15 33.16 16.80
N ASN A 356 -3.40 33.25 16.34
CA ASN A 356 -4.11 34.51 16.26
C ASN A 356 -5.00 34.69 17.51
N CYS A 357 -4.67 35.69 18.33
CA CYS A 357 -5.50 36.10 19.46
C CYS A 357 -6.67 36.97 18.97
N THR A 358 -7.83 36.36 18.79
CA THR A 358 -8.99 37.06 18.24
C THR A 358 -9.73 37.90 19.29
N ASN A 359 -9.69 37.49 20.55
CA ASN A 359 -10.27 38.23 21.66
C ASN A 359 -9.54 37.92 22.98
N SER A 360 -8.85 38.93 23.52
CA SER A 360 -8.12 38.83 24.79
C SER A 360 -9.04 38.73 26.01
N THR A 361 -10.27 39.25 25.93
CA THR A 361 -11.22 39.25 27.05
C THR A 361 -11.85 37.87 27.26
N SER A 362 -12.11 37.14 26.17
CA SER A 362 -12.60 35.75 26.20
C SER A 362 -11.50 34.70 26.10
N SER A 363 -10.23 35.10 26.04
CA SER A 363 -9.07 34.21 25.84
C SER A 363 -9.21 33.30 24.61
N THR A 364 -9.70 33.85 23.49
CA THR A 364 -9.92 33.08 22.27
C THR A 364 -8.68 33.13 21.37
N LEU A 365 -8.09 31.96 21.13
CA LEU A 365 -6.93 31.75 20.26
C LEU A 365 -7.28 30.84 19.11
N LEU A 366 -6.80 31.16 17.91
CA LEU A 366 -6.91 30.33 16.72
C LEU A 366 -5.53 29.88 16.26
N LEU A 367 -5.36 28.58 16.03
CA LEU A 367 -4.20 28.05 15.32
C LEU A 367 -4.44 28.23 13.82
N GLU A 368 -3.73 29.17 13.21
CA GLU A 368 -4.03 29.60 11.84
C GLU A 368 -3.82 28.49 10.81
N ALA A 369 -2.90 27.56 11.08
CA ALA A 369 -2.63 26.41 10.21
C ALA A 369 -3.73 25.35 10.18
N SER A 370 -4.65 25.31 11.17
CA SER A 370 -5.68 24.27 11.25
C SER A 370 -7.09 24.78 11.53
N GLN A 371 -7.30 26.10 11.69
CA GLN A 371 -8.56 26.72 12.10
C GLN A 371 -9.15 26.18 13.42
N HIS A 372 -8.36 25.50 14.25
CA HIS A 372 -8.83 25.00 15.55
C HIS A 372 -8.79 26.11 16.60
N GLN A 373 -9.83 26.15 17.44
CA GLN A 373 -9.89 27.02 18.62
C GLN A 373 -9.12 26.39 19.78
N VAL A 374 -8.15 27.12 20.32
CA VAL A 374 -7.44 26.74 21.53
C VAL A 374 -8.15 27.35 22.73
N THR A 375 -8.76 26.48 23.56
CA THR A 375 -9.58 26.89 24.72
C THR A 375 -8.94 26.53 26.07
N LYS A 376 -7.73 25.96 26.09
CA LYS A 376 -7.00 25.52 27.30
C LYS A 376 -5.51 25.88 27.22
N HIS A 377 -4.80 25.74 28.34
CA HIS A 377 -3.36 26.01 28.45
C HIS A 377 -2.53 25.27 27.40
N ILE A 378 -1.66 26.02 26.72
CA ILE A 378 -0.65 25.49 25.80
C ILE A 378 0.54 25.04 26.64
N ARG A 379 0.85 23.74 26.62
CA ARG A 379 1.98 23.17 27.37
C ARG A 379 3.19 23.09 26.42
N GLY A 380 4.20 23.93 26.63
CA GLY A 380 5.48 23.81 25.94
C GLY A 380 6.33 22.70 26.55
N GLN A 381 6.87 21.80 25.73
CA GLN A 381 7.91 20.88 26.15
C GLN A 381 9.19 21.70 26.37
N ARG A 382 9.74 21.67 27.59
CA ARG A 382 11.06 22.25 27.88
C ARG A 382 12.10 21.19 27.51
N ASP A 383 12.91 21.48 26.49
CA ASP A 383 14.11 20.69 26.21
C ASP A 383 15.07 20.80 27.39
N SER A 384 15.55 19.64 27.86
CA SER A 384 16.56 19.49 28.91
C SER A 384 17.93 19.30 28.30
#